data_AF-A0A428Q1Y8-F1
#
_entry.id   AF-A0A428Q1Y8-F1
#
_cell.length_a   1.000
_cell.length_b   1.000
_cell.length_c   1.000
_cell.angle_alpha   90.00
_cell.angle_beta   90.00
_cell.angle_gamma   90.00
#
_symmetry.space_group_name_H-M   'P 1'
#
loop_
_entity.id
_entity.type
_entity.pdbx_description
1 polymer ?
#
loop_
_entity_poly.entity_id
_entity_poly.type
_entity_poly.pdbx_seq_one_letter_code
_entity_poly.pdbx_strand_id
1 'polypeptide(L)'
;MLFTRFFLGALVAMNSVNALPNPEADNQDIEARSLFHHCGKHASWSGDTKSCVCHDKGKVYHKHHKKCRCPKGERWHHIERQCKKHKI
;
A
#
# COMPACT_ATOMS: atom_id res chain seq x y z
N MET A 1 23.57 63.64 16.59
CA MET A 1 22.49 63.31 17.55
C MET A 1 21.43 62.53 16.79
N LEU A 2 21.44 61.19 16.88
CA LEU A 2 20.51 60.34 16.12
C LEU A 2 20.17 59.07 16.93
N PHE A 3 19.53 59.25 18.08
CA PHE A 3 19.08 58.13 18.93
C PHE A 3 17.73 58.44 19.57
N THR A 4 16.67 58.55 18.76
CA THR A 4 15.31 58.70 19.30
C THR A 4 14.26 58.20 18.32
N ARG A 5 14.30 56.93 17.92
CA ARG A 5 13.13 56.18 17.35
C ARG A 5 13.28 54.67 17.56
N PHE A 6 13.49 54.23 18.80
CA PHE A 6 13.19 52.84 19.17
C PHE A 6 11.85 52.83 19.88
N PHE A 7 11.06 51.78 19.63
CA PHE A 7 9.75 51.49 20.23
C PHE A 7 8.52 52.10 19.52
N LEU A 8 8.34 51.75 18.24
CA LEU A 8 7.00 51.64 17.69
C LEU A 8 6.74 50.18 17.29
N GLY A 9 5.99 49.51 18.16
CA GLY A 9 4.95 48.55 17.81
C GLY A 9 5.36 47.30 17.03
N ALA A 10 5.77 46.27 17.76
CA ALA A 10 5.66 44.89 17.26
C ALA A 10 5.14 43.98 18.37
N LEU A 11 3.89 44.19 18.79
CA LEU A 11 3.12 43.14 19.47
C LEU A 11 2.62 42.20 18.38
N VAL A 12 3.42 41.18 18.06
CA VAL A 12 2.94 40.02 17.29
C VAL A 12 1.95 39.30 18.19
N ALA A 13 0.66 39.54 17.95
CA ALA A 13 -0.40 38.74 18.56
C ALA A 13 -0.16 37.28 18.17
N MET A 14 0.28 36.46 19.12
CA MET A 14 0.27 35.01 18.99
C MET A 14 -1.19 34.56 18.99
N ASN A 15 -1.83 34.64 17.82
CA ASN A 15 -3.10 33.97 17.60
C ASN A 15 -2.80 32.47 17.61
N SER A 16 -3.06 31.83 18.74
CA SER A 16 -3.01 30.37 18.86
C SER A 16 -4.01 29.78 17.88
N VAL A 17 -3.50 29.14 16.83
CA VAL A 17 -4.33 28.35 15.92
C VAL A 17 -4.86 27.15 16.70
N ASN A 18 -6.17 27.13 16.94
CA ASN A 18 -6.83 25.90 17.35
C ASN A 18 -6.88 25.00 16.11
N ALA A 19 -5.99 24.02 16.02
CA ALA A 19 -6.13 22.96 15.04
C ALA A 19 -7.42 22.20 15.38
N LEU A 20 -8.52 22.49 14.67
CA LEU A 20 -9.69 21.63 14.71
C LEU A 20 -9.23 20.25 14.21
N PRO A 21 -9.40 19.17 14.99
CA PRO A 21 -9.16 17.84 14.48
C PRO A 21 -10.09 17.63 13.28
N ASN A 22 -9.52 17.29 12.12
CA ASN A 22 -10.29 16.95 10.93
C ASN A 22 -11.22 15.77 11.29
N PRO A 23 -12.55 15.99 11.41
CA PRO A 23 -13.48 14.92 11.80
C PRO A 23 -13.64 13.88 10.67
N GLU A 24 -13.13 14.19 9.47
CA GLU A 24 -13.14 13.34 8.28
C GLU A 24 -11.74 12.82 7.93
N ALA A 25 -10.90 12.57 8.94
CA ALA A 25 -9.92 11.50 8.82
C ALA A 25 -10.66 10.16 8.96
N ASP A 26 -11.67 9.92 8.13
CA ASP A 26 -12.42 8.68 8.14
C ASP A 26 -11.49 7.57 7.68
N ASN A 27 -11.26 6.65 8.60
CA ASN A 27 -10.49 5.43 8.46
C ASN A 27 -11.27 4.43 7.61
N GLN A 28 -11.62 4.79 6.37
CA GLN A 28 -12.38 3.91 5.48
C GLN A 28 -11.61 2.65 5.03
N ASP A 29 -10.39 2.45 5.53
CA ASP A 29 -9.57 1.25 5.31
C ASP A 29 -9.47 0.31 6.52
N ILE A 30 -10.17 0.60 7.64
CA ILE A 30 -10.06 -0.17 8.89
C ILE A 30 -11.39 -0.81 9.30
N GLU A 31 -12.19 -1.31 8.35
CA GLU A 31 -13.20 -2.33 8.69
C GLU A 31 -13.32 -3.45 7.65
N ALA A 32 -12.31 -3.55 6.78
CA ALA A 32 -12.16 -4.63 5.82
C ALA A 32 -10.76 -5.27 5.95
N ARG A 33 -10.28 -5.50 7.18
CA ARG A 33 -8.91 -6.00 7.39
C ARG A 33 -8.79 -7.25 8.26
N SER A 34 -9.90 -7.74 8.82
CA SER A 34 -9.84 -8.83 9.82
C SER A 34 -10.56 -10.12 9.40
N LEU A 35 -11.25 -10.12 8.25
CA LEU A 35 -11.71 -11.33 7.52
C LEU A 35 -10.89 -11.59 6.24
N PHE A 36 -9.81 -10.83 6.08
CA PHE A 36 -9.14 -10.64 4.80
C PHE A 36 -7.98 -11.60 4.68
N HIS A 37 -8.21 -12.67 3.92
CA HIS A 37 -7.17 -13.53 3.41
C HIS A 37 -6.12 -12.69 2.67
N HIS A 38 -5.06 -12.32 3.39
CA HIS A 38 -3.98 -11.47 2.88
C HIS A 38 -3.13 -12.24 1.88
N CYS A 39 -3.66 -12.37 0.67
CA CYS A 39 -3.03 -13.06 -0.44
C CYS A 39 -1.91 -12.23 -1.08
N GLY A 40 -1.86 -10.92 -0.81
CA GLY A 40 -0.90 -9.99 -1.43
C GLY A 40 -1.44 -9.42 -2.74
N LYS A 41 -0.69 -8.49 -3.36
CA LYS A 41 -1.19 -7.70 -4.51
C LYS A 41 -1.52 -8.52 -5.76
N HIS A 42 -0.90 -9.69 -5.94
CA HIS A 42 -0.99 -10.49 -7.17
C HIS A 42 -1.84 -11.76 -7.03
N ALA A 43 -2.57 -11.90 -5.92
CA ALA A 43 -3.41 -13.03 -5.64
C ALA A 43 -4.68 -12.60 -4.91
N SER A 44 -5.77 -13.31 -5.18
CA SER A 44 -7.05 -13.14 -4.52
C SER A 44 -7.42 -14.42 -3.77
N TRP A 45 -8.21 -14.29 -2.72
CA TRP A 45 -8.73 -15.46 -2.02
C TRP A 45 -9.88 -16.08 -2.81
N SER A 46 -9.77 -17.37 -3.10
CA SER A 46 -10.84 -18.16 -3.68
C SER A 46 -11.58 -18.89 -2.55
N GLY A 47 -12.88 -18.62 -2.42
CA GLY A 47 -13.75 -19.31 -1.48
C GLY A 47 -13.90 -20.81 -1.79
N ASP A 48 -13.85 -21.18 -3.07
CA ASP A 48 -14.02 -22.56 -3.54
C ASP A 48 -12.88 -23.47 -3.08
N THR A 49 -11.65 -23.01 -3.29
CA THR A 49 -10.44 -23.76 -2.92
C THR A 49 -9.96 -23.46 -1.50
N LYS A 50 -10.62 -22.52 -0.80
CA LYS A 50 -10.20 -21.96 0.49
C LYS A 50 -8.69 -21.63 0.47
N SER A 51 -8.24 -21.01 -0.61
CA SER A 51 -6.83 -20.72 -0.83
C SER A 51 -6.62 -19.46 -1.66
N CYS A 52 -5.41 -18.90 -1.59
CA CYS A 52 -5.02 -17.76 -2.41
C CYS A 52 -4.63 -18.22 -3.82
N VAL A 53 -5.31 -17.66 -4.82
CA VAL A 53 -5.11 -17.97 -6.24
C VAL A 53 -4.48 -16.78 -6.94
N CYS A 54 -3.48 -17.05 -7.76
CA CYS A 54 -2.77 -16.04 -8.54
C CYS A 54 -3.63 -15.54 -9.71
N HIS A 55 -3.61 -14.24 -9.99
CA HIS A 55 -4.33 -13.68 -11.14
C HIS A 55 -3.74 -14.17 -12.47
N ASP A 56 -2.42 -14.33 -12.50
CA ASP A 56 -1.70 -14.84 -13.66
C ASP A 56 -1.82 -16.37 -13.76
N LYS A 57 -2.32 -16.85 -14.90
CA LYS A 57 -2.46 -18.28 -15.17
C LYS A 57 -1.09 -18.98 -15.16
N GLY A 58 -1.05 -20.14 -14.53
CA GLY A 58 0.16 -20.97 -14.43
C GLY A 58 1.12 -20.57 -13.32
N LYS A 59 0.91 -19.46 -12.60
CA LYS A 59 1.69 -19.16 -11.39
C LYS A 59 1.14 -19.94 -10.18
N VAL A 60 2.05 -20.40 -9.34
CA VAL A 60 1.76 -21.05 -8.07
C VAL A 60 1.89 -20.04 -6.94
N TYR A 61 0.92 -20.05 -6.04
CA TYR A 61 0.94 -19.19 -4.87
C TYR A 61 1.88 -19.74 -3.79
N HIS A 62 2.94 -18.99 -3.47
CA HIS A 62 3.81 -19.31 -2.35
C HIS A 62 3.32 -18.63 -1.06
N LYS A 63 2.65 -19.41 -0.21
CA LYS A 63 2.12 -18.95 1.09
C LYS A 63 3.17 -18.28 1.98
N HIS A 64 4.39 -18.84 2.03
CA HIS A 64 5.49 -18.30 2.84
C HIS A 64 5.89 -16.87 2.44
N HIS A 65 5.88 -16.57 1.13
CA HIS A 65 6.31 -15.27 0.61
C HIS A 65 5.15 -14.36 0.19
N LYS A 66 3.91 -14.86 0.30
CA LYS A 66 2.67 -14.21 -0.20
C LYS A 66 2.84 -13.69 -1.64
N LYS A 67 3.45 -14.50 -2.50
CA LYS A 67 3.81 -14.13 -3.88
C LYS A 67 3.48 -15.27 -4.85
N CYS A 68 3.09 -14.88 -6.05
CA CYS A 68 2.88 -15.78 -7.18
C CYS A 68 4.19 -15.98 -7.95
N ARG A 69 4.61 -17.23 -8.14
CA ARG A 69 5.82 -17.57 -8.90
C ARG A 69 5.53 -18.65 -9.92
N CYS A 70 6.34 -18.71 -10.97
CA CYS A 70 6.27 -19.85 -11.88
C CYS A 70 6.71 -21.14 -11.20
N PRO A 71 6.21 -22.30 -11.65
CA PRO A 71 6.67 -23.61 -11.21
C PRO A 71 8.18 -23.77 -11.34
N LYS A 72 8.75 -24.73 -10.59
CA LYS A 72 10.20 -24.99 -10.62
C LYS A 72 10.65 -25.33 -12.05
N GLY A 73 11.66 -24.62 -12.54
CA GLY A 73 12.20 -24.80 -13.90
C GLY A 73 11.51 -23.95 -14.98
N GLU A 74 10.53 -23.13 -14.61
CA GLU A 74 9.86 -22.21 -15.53
C GLU A 74 10.18 -20.74 -15.19
N ARG A 75 10.17 -19.91 -16.24
CA ARG A 75 10.31 -18.46 -16.13
C ARG A 75 9.09 -17.78 -16.70
N TRP A 76 8.77 -16.60 -16.16
CA TRP A 76 7.63 -15.82 -16.62
C TRP A 76 7.94 -15.17 -17.97
N HIS A 77 7.14 -15.47 -18.98
CA HIS A 77 7.20 -14.84 -20.29
C HIS A 77 6.25 -13.64 -20.32
N HIS A 78 6.79 -12.42 -20.27
CA HIS A 78 5.99 -11.19 -20.13
C HIS A 78 5.08 -10.91 -21.34
N ILE A 79 5.50 -11.31 -22.55
CA ILE A 79 4.75 -11.08 -23.79
C ILE A 79 3.52 -11.98 -23.84
N GLU A 80 3.69 -13.27 -23.53
CA GLU A 80 2.62 -14.26 -23.60
C GLU A 80 1.86 -14.42 -22.27
N ARG A 81 2.31 -13.73 -21.20
CA ARG A 81 1.75 -13.79 -19.85
C ARG A 81 1.56 -15.22 -19.33
N GLN A 82 2.57 -16.05 -19.52
CA GLN A 82 2.57 -17.44 -19.09
C GLN A 82 3.95 -17.89 -18.60
N CYS A 83 3.95 -18.90 -17.74
CA CYS A 83 5.17 -19.58 -17.36
C CYS A 83 5.62 -20.51 -18.48
N LYS A 84 6.90 -20.44 -18.86
CA LYS A 84 7.51 -21.31 -19.87
C LYS A 84 8.78 -21.95 -19.32
N LYS A 85 9.01 -23.20 -19.68
CA LYS A 85 10.29 -23.86 -19.42
C LYS A 85 11.37 -23.15 -20.22
N HIS A 86 12.45 -22.82 -19.54
CA HIS A 86 13.66 -22.36 -20.22
C HIS A 86 14.36 -23.61 -20.76
N LYS A 87 14.28 -23.83 -22.07
CA LYS A 87 14.99 -24.92 -22.74
C LYS A 87 16.43 -24.43 -22.91
N ILE A 88 17.35 -25.02 -22.15
CA ILE A 88 18.80 -24.85 -22.32
C ILE A 88 19.20 -25.63 -23.58
#